data_AF-A0AB34HQI4-F1
#
_entry.id   AF-A0AB34HQI4-F1
#
_cell.length_a   1.000
_cell.length_b   1.000
_cell.length_c   1.000
_cell.angle_alpha   90.00
_cell.angle_beta   90.00
_cell.angle_gamma   90.00
#
_symmetry.space_group_name_H-M   'P 1'
#
loop_
_entity.id
_entity.type
_entity.pdbx_description
1 polymer ?
#
loop_
_entity_poly.entity_id
_entity_poly.type
_entity_poly.pdbx_seq_one_letter_code
_entity_poly.pdbx_strand_id
1 'polypeptide(L)'
;MAAVPGRASADPPGLWASGSQSELRGRPRLPIKRAGPQTALQSREWEKSRLYKELFRPPRLSSPHLALAACPPCRLLTAQGGAPTFGTFLWERAALKVDYPNHPGGGKRGSSPGRKSVKKTTNEDDDLESRSSGSLSNCFGFVAYSVNAREKPRVKIETLIHQPSHSCSSRSDPDRSPTPSPSPSPSPSPRKLRCLDQREPETHERRERYSKRRKAKEGIDTVDLMWLGTPSTMATSASSHLNKGIKQVYMSLPQGEKVQAMYIWIDGTGEGLRCKTRTLDCEPKCIEELPEWNFDGSSTFQSEGSNSDMYLVPAAMFRDPFRKDPNKLVFCEVFKYNRKPAETNLRHTCKRIMDMVSNQRPWFGMEQEYTLMGTDGHPFGWPSNGFPGPQGPYYCGVGADKAYGRDIVEAHYRACLYAGIKIGGTNAEVMPAQWEFQIGPCEGIDMGDHLWVARFILHRVCEDFGVIATFDPKPIPGNWNGAGCHTNFSTKAMREENGLKYIEEAIEKLSKRHQYHIRAYDPKGGLDNARRLTGFHETSNINDFSAGVANRGASIRIPRTVGQEKKGYFEDRRPSANCDPFAVTEALIRTCLLNETGDEPFQYKN
;
A
#
# COMPACT_ATOMS: atom_id res chain seq x y z
N MET A 1 -0.39 43.88 42.40
CA MET A 1 -0.73 44.39 43.75
C MET A 1 -2.22 44.76 43.73
N ALA A 2 -3.09 44.48 44.69
CA ALA A 2 -3.09 43.65 45.92
C ALA A 2 -4.56 43.62 46.45
N ALA A 3 -5.11 42.62 47.15
CA ALA A 3 -4.69 41.27 47.54
C ALA A 3 -5.92 40.32 47.66
N VAL A 4 -5.90 39.35 48.60
CA VAL A 4 -6.88 38.27 48.87
C VAL A 4 -6.92 38.08 50.40
N PRO A 5 -8.06 37.90 51.11
CA PRO A 5 -8.49 36.55 51.57
C PRO A 5 -9.99 36.32 51.92
N GLY A 6 -10.36 35.04 52.15
CA GLY A 6 -11.61 34.61 52.81
C GLY A 6 -11.93 33.12 52.59
N ARG A 7 -12.24 32.31 53.62
CA ARG A 7 -12.45 30.85 53.49
C ARG A 7 -13.27 30.19 54.63
N ALA A 8 -14.21 29.31 54.26
CA ALA A 8 -14.70 28.08 54.93
C ALA A 8 -15.33 28.04 56.36
N SER A 9 -16.56 27.49 56.43
CA SER A 9 -17.14 26.60 57.48
C SER A 9 -18.53 26.12 56.98
N ALA A 10 -19.02 24.86 56.94
CA ALA A 10 -18.85 23.61 57.72
C ALA A 10 -19.97 23.37 58.76
N ASP A 11 -20.92 22.43 58.48
CA ASP A 11 -21.24 21.23 59.31
C ASP A 11 -22.57 20.48 58.92
N PRO A 12 -22.81 19.22 59.39
CA PRO A 12 -23.92 18.32 58.97
C PRO A 12 -24.76 17.82 60.21
N PRO A 13 -25.33 16.58 60.30
CA PRO A 13 -26.01 15.66 59.35
C PRO A 13 -27.47 15.31 59.78
N GLY A 14 -28.16 14.38 59.10
CA GLY A 14 -29.43 13.78 59.59
C GLY A 14 -29.92 12.53 58.83
N LEU A 15 -30.43 11.52 59.56
CA LEU A 15 -31.13 10.31 59.06
C LEU A 15 -32.61 10.32 59.49
N TRP A 16 -33.46 9.48 58.87
CA TRP A 16 -34.50 8.63 59.52
C TRP A 16 -35.18 7.69 58.48
N ALA A 17 -35.91 6.66 58.92
CA ALA A 17 -36.51 5.62 58.04
C ALA A 17 -37.73 4.88 58.67
N SER A 18 -38.42 4.03 57.88
CA SER A 18 -39.69 3.28 58.15
C SER A 18 -40.97 4.13 58.18
N GLY A 19 -42.20 3.69 57.83
CA GLY A 19 -42.78 2.42 57.30
C GLY A 19 -44.33 2.59 57.13
N SER A 20 -45.21 1.65 56.72
CA SER A 20 -45.12 0.34 56.02
C SER A 20 -46.55 -0.28 55.82
N GLN A 21 -46.76 -1.21 54.85
CA GLN A 21 -47.98 -2.06 54.61
C GLN A 21 -49.25 -1.37 54.06
N SER A 22 -50.21 -1.99 53.30
CA SER A 22 -50.44 -3.31 52.62
C SER A 22 -51.59 -3.14 51.56
N GLU A 23 -52.22 -4.09 50.83
CA GLU A 23 -52.23 -5.58 50.72
C GLU A 23 -52.33 -6.05 49.23
N LEU A 24 -53.45 -6.63 48.76
CA LEU A 24 -53.65 -7.39 47.50
C LEU A 24 -55.07 -7.08 46.90
N ARG A 25 -55.63 -7.63 45.80
CA ARG A 25 -55.41 -8.84 44.95
C ARG A 25 -55.83 -8.59 43.48
N GLY A 26 -55.28 -9.37 42.52
CA GLY A 26 -55.81 -9.47 41.14
C GLY A 26 -54.91 -10.24 40.15
N ARG A 27 -55.47 -11.18 39.36
CA ARG A 27 -54.82 -12.04 38.32
C ARG A 27 -55.85 -12.33 37.20
N PRO A 28 -55.54 -12.90 36.00
CA PRO A 28 -54.30 -13.59 35.58
C PRO A 28 -53.72 -13.15 34.19
N ARG A 29 -52.81 -13.96 33.62
CA ARG A 29 -52.15 -13.82 32.30
C ARG A 29 -52.82 -14.69 31.22
N LEU A 30 -52.59 -14.42 29.93
CA LEU A 30 -52.22 -15.39 28.84
C LEU A 30 -51.75 -14.60 27.57
N PRO A 31 -51.09 -15.22 26.57
CA PRO A 31 -50.37 -14.51 25.48
C PRO A 31 -51.05 -14.57 24.10
N ILE A 32 -50.55 -13.77 23.14
CA ILE A 32 -50.88 -13.85 21.70
C ILE A 32 -49.59 -13.95 20.87
N LYS A 33 -49.63 -14.71 19.77
CA LYS A 33 -48.52 -14.91 18.81
C LYS A 33 -49.12 -15.28 17.44
N ARG A 34 -48.53 -14.79 16.33
CA ARG A 34 -48.89 -15.09 14.90
C ARG A 34 -50.26 -14.51 14.43
N ALA A 35 -50.51 -14.25 13.14
CA ALA A 35 -49.65 -14.11 11.94
C ALA A 35 -50.43 -13.47 10.77
N GLY A 36 -49.76 -13.21 9.64
CA GLY A 36 -50.37 -12.77 8.37
C GLY A 36 -50.16 -11.27 8.07
N PRO A 37 -50.37 -10.82 6.82
CA PRO A 37 -51.12 -11.48 5.74
C PRO A 37 -50.27 -12.01 4.55
N GLN A 38 -50.92 -12.80 3.69
CA GLN A 38 -50.50 -13.06 2.30
C GLN A 38 -51.58 -12.55 1.33
N THR A 39 -51.17 -11.75 0.34
CA THR A 39 -51.80 -11.63 -1.00
C THR A 39 -50.67 -11.15 -1.94
N ALA A 40 -50.10 -11.94 -2.85
CA ALA A 40 -50.68 -12.68 -3.97
C ALA A 40 -51.10 -11.77 -5.15
N LEU A 41 -50.21 -11.65 -6.15
CA LEU A 41 -50.55 -11.47 -7.55
C LEU A 41 -49.40 -11.97 -8.45
N GLN A 42 -49.69 -12.23 -9.72
CA GLN A 42 -48.91 -13.14 -10.57
C GLN A 42 -48.08 -12.42 -11.65
N SER A 43 -47.02 -13.11 -12.09
CA SER A 43 -46.36 -13.10 -13.41
C SER A 43 -46.66 -11.98 -14.41
N ARG A 44 -45.58 -11.43 -14.99
CA ARG A 44 -45.33 -11.48 -16.45
C ARG A 44 -43.87 -11.20 -16.79
N GLU A 45 -43.23 -12.15 -17.47
CA GLU A 45 -42.04 -11.89 -18.28
C GLU A 45 -42.46 -11.13 -19.54
N TRP A 46 -41.64 -10.19 -20.03
CA TRP A 46 -41.66 -9.76 -21.44
C TRP A 46 -40.24 -9.37 -21.86
N GLU A 47 -39.81 -9.84 -23.04
CA GLU A 47 -38.44 -9.65 -23.55
C GLU A 47 -38.28 -8.43 -24.46
N LYS A 48 -37.02 -7.99 -24.59
CA LYS A 48 -36.36 -7.45 -25.81
C LYS A 48 -37.07 -6.33 -26.60
N SER A 49 -36.44 -5.15 -26.52
CA SER A 49 -35.86 -4.41 -27.66
C SER A 49 -36.65 -4.31 -28.99
N ARG A 50 -36.96 -3.07 -29.40
CA ARG A 50 -36.62 -2.60 -30.75
C ARG A 50 -36.65 -1.07 -30.93
N LEU A 51 -35.71 -0.60 -31.76
CA LEU A 51 -35.78 0.54 -32.69
C LEU A 51 -36.45 1.86 -32.23
N TYR A 52 -35.63 2.91 -32.16
CA TYR A 52 -35.87 4.07 -33.03
C TYR A 52 -34.60 4.41 -33.82
N LYS A 53 -34.78 4.72 -35.10
CA LYS A 53 -33.79 5.27 -36.02
C LYS A 53 -34.47 6.41 -36.78
N GLU A 54 -33.65 7.26 -37.39
CA GLU A 54 -34.05 8.36 -38.28
C GLU A 54 -34.64 9.59 -37.54
N LEU A 55 -34.35 10.83 -37.96
CA LEU A 55 -33.73 11.30 -39.21
C LEU A 55 -32.76 12.49 -38.99
N PHE A 56 -32.19 12.99 -40.08
CA PHE A 56 -31.35 14.18 -40.26
C PHE A 56 -29.83 14.13 -39.98
N ARG A 57 -29.08 14.50 -41.03
CA ARG A 57 -27.66 14.86 -41.10
C ARG A 57 -27.52 16.07 -42.07
N PRO A 58 -26.35 16.74 -42.16
CA PRO A 58 -26.33 18.21 -42.07
C PRO A 58 -26.11 18.94 -43.41
N PRO A 59 -26.31 20.28 -43.44
CA PRO A 59 -25.67 21.14 -44.43
C PRO A 59 -24.15 21.19 -44.23
N ARG A 60 -23.43 21.39 -45.34
CA ARG A 60 -22.01 21.81 -45.38
C ARG A 60 -21.93 23.28 -45.80
N LEU A 61 -20.85 23.97 -45.43
CA LEU A 61 -20.17 25.11 -46.11
C LEU A 61 -19.18 25.68 -45.05
N SER A 62 -17.86 25.49 -45.15
CA SER A 62 -16.86 26.10 -46.07
C SER A 62 -16.10 27.25 -45.40
N SER A 63 -14.81 27.04 -45.15
CA SER A 63 -13.86 28.06 -44.67
C SER A 63 -13.49 29.07 -45.76
N PRO A 64 -12.89 30.20 -45.36
CA PRO A 64 -11.68 30.68 -46.04
C PRO A 64 -10.47 30.79 -45.08
N HIS A 65 -9.29 31.04 -45.66
CA HIS A 65 -7.99 31.08 -44.96
C HIS A 65 -7.64 32.47 -44.40
N LEU A 66 -6.88 32.50 -43.29
CA LEU A 66 -5.87 33.49 -42.88
C LEU A 66 -5.23 32.98 -41.56
N ALA A 67 -3.94 33.18 -41.22
CA ALA A 67 -2.72 33.25 -42.01
C ALA A 67 -1.52 32.93 -41.08
N LEU A 68 -0.34 32.64 -41.64
CA LEU A 68 0.88 32.45 -40.85
C LEU A 68 1.40 33.79 -40.29
N ALA A 69 1.77 33.82 -39.01
CA ALA A 69 2.56 34.88 -38.40
C ALA A 69 3.77 34.25 -37.72
N ALA A 70 4.99 34.67 -38.10
CA ALA A 70 6.24 34.15 -37.58
C ALA A 70 7.07 35.26 -36.94
N CYS A 71 7.50 35.02 -35.70
CA CYS A 71 8.58 35.70 -34.96
C CYS A 71 8.54 37.23 -34.80
N PRO A 72 9.00 37.74 -33.64
CA PRO A 72 10.27 38.44 -33.71
C PRO A 72 11.27 38.01 -32.62
N PRO A 73 12.54 37.74 -32.96
CA PRO A 73 13.60 37.57 -31.97
C PRO A 73 14.39 38.88 -31.81
N CYS A 74 14.62 39.33 -30.57
CA CYS A 74 15.84 40.04 -30.15
C CYS A 74 15.78 40.54 -28.70
N ARG A 75 16.74 40.12 -27.88
CA ARG A 75 17.74 41.04 -27.30
C ARG A 75 18.94 40.26 -26.75
N LEU A 76 20.14 40.62 -27.20
CA LEU A 76 21.37 40.19 -26.54
C LEU A 76 21.55 41.01 -25.25
N LEU A 77 22.21 40.41 -24.27
CA LEU A 77 22.99 41.13 -23.25
C LEU A 77 24.43 40.60 -23.30
N THR A 78 25.39 41.51 -23.34
CA THR A 78 26.82 41.18 -23.49
C THR A 78 27.65 41.87 -22.40
N ALA A 79 28.28 41.06 -21.56
CA ALA A 79 29.44 41.37 -20.72
C ALA A 79 30.12 40.01 -20.45
N GLN A 80 31.41 39.79 -20.74
CA GLN A 80 32.60 40.42 -20.16
C GLN A 80 32.59 40.37 -18.61
N GLY A 81 33.53 39.70 -17.96
CA GLY A 81 34.61 38.84 -18.45
C GLY A 81 35.51 38.37 -17.29
N GLY A 82 36.38 37.40 -17.53
CA GLY A 82 37.34 36.94 -16.51
C GLY A 82 37.93 35.55 -16.78
N ALA A 83 39.13 35.52 -17.35
CA ALA A 83 40.02 34.35 -17.27
C ALA A 83 40.99 34.55 -16.08
N PRO A 84 41.65 33.47 -15.61
CA PRO A 84 42.99 33.24 -16.17
C PRO A 84 43.27 31.80 -16.60
N THR A 85 44.28 31.68 -17.46
CA THR A 85 45.00 30.45 -17.83
C THR A 85 46.09 30.13 -16.77
N PHE A 86 46.90 29.06 -16.82
CA PHE A 86 47.14 27.99 -17.80
C PHE A 86 47.55 26.71 -17.02
N GLY A 87 47.38 25.51 -17.58
CA GLY A 87 47.79 24.27 -16.91
C GLY A 87 47.82 23.05 -17.83
N THR A 88 48.74 23.00 -18.78
CA THR A 88 48.87 21.90 -19.75
C THR A 88 49.76 20.76 -19.25
N PHE A 89 49.21 19.54 -19.24
CA PHE A 89 49.99 18.31 -19.39
C PHE A 89 49.44 17.51 -20.59
N LEU A 90 50.33 16.78 -21.25
CA LEU A 90 50.11 16.06 -22.51
C LEU A 90 50.66 14.63 -22.37
N TRP A 91 50.36 13.78 -23.37
CA TRP A 91 50.55 12.31 -23.45
C TRP A 91 49.37 11.46 -22.93
N GLU A 92 48.97 10.38 -23.60
CA GLU A 92 49.05 10.06 -25.04
C GLU A 92 47.98 9.01 -25.38
N ARG A 93 47.54 8.90 -26.64
CA ARG A 93 46.47 7.96 -27.04
C ARG A 93 46.99 6.89 -27.99
N ALA A 94 47.43 5.76 -27.43
CA ALA A 94 47.72 4.55 -28.21
C ALA A 94 46.42 3.96 -28.78
N ALA A 95 46.38 3.77 -30.10
CA ALA A 95 45.27 3.13 -30.81
C ALA A 95 45.75 1.81 -31.43
N LEU A 96 45.13 0.70 -31.04
CA LEU A 96 45.37 -0.62 -31.64
C LEU A 96 44.26 -0.96 -32.63
N LYS A 97 44.65 -1.24 -33.88
CA LYS A 97 43.79 -1.88 -34.88
C LYS A 97 43.81 -3.39 -34.67
N VAL A 98 42.69 -4.05 -34.99
CA VAL A 98 42.65 -5.41 -35.54
C VAL A 98 41.63 -5.39 -36.68
N ASP A 99 41.97 -5.96 -37.82
CA ASP A 99 41.20 -5.85 -39.07
C ASP A 99 40.14 -6.97 -39.23
N TYR A 100 39.13 -6.71 -40.05
CA TYR A 100 38.19 -7.72 -40.58
C TYR A 100 38.39 -7.88 -42.10
N PRO A 101 38.41 -9.11 -42.65
CA PRO A 101 38.66 -9.35 -44.08
C PRO A 101 37.45 -9.06 -44.99
N ASN A 102 37.71 -8.94 -46.30
CA ASN A 102 36.80 -8.37 -47.28
C ASN A 102 35.75 -9.32 -47.91
N HIS A 103 34.57 -8.74 -48.16
CA HIS A 103 33.76 -8.76 -49.40
C HIS A 103 34.36 -9.43 -50.68
N PRO A 104 33.52 -10.00 -51.59
CA PRO A 104 32.80 -9.15 -52.55
C PRO A 104 31.42 -9.61 -53.09
N GLY A 105 30.70 -8.63 -53.67
CA GLY A 105 29.54 -8.82 -54.58
C GLY A 105 28.16 -8.58 -53.94
N GLY A 106 27.23 -7.79 -54.51
CA GLY A 106 27.30 -6.88 -55.67
C GLY A 106 25.92 -6.69 -56.31
N GLY A 107 25.52 -5.45 -56.69
CA GLY A 107 24.25 -5.24 -57.43
C GLY A 107 23.50 -3.94 -57.12
N LYS A 108 23.72 -2.92 -57.94
CA LYS A 108 23.08 -1.58 -57.92
C LYS A 108 21.54 -1.60 -58.11
N ARG A 109 20.84 -0.64 -57.48
CA ARG A 109 19.66 0.16 -57.95
C ARG A 109 18.43 -0.60 -58.54
N GLY A 110 17.16 -0.21 -58.30
CA GLY A 110 16.57 0.91 -57.56
C GLY A 110 15.12 1.19 -58.04
N SER A 111 14.49 2.27 -57.54
CA SER A 111 13.20 2.86 -57.99
C SER A 111 11.89 2.04 -57.88
N SER A 112 10.92 2.60 -57.15
CA SER A 112 9.47 2.29 -57.17
C SER A 112 8.74 3.12 -58.26
N PRO A 113 7.39 3.15 -58.36
CA PRO A 113 6.35 2.27 -57.82
C PRO A 113 5.32 1.78 -58.89
N GLY A 114 4.35 0.92 -58.52
CA GLY A 114 3.27 0.50 -59.44
C GLY A 114 1.95 0.12 -58.76
N ARG A 115 0.88 0.92 -58.99
CA ARG A 115 -0.52 0.57 -58.67
C ARG A 115 -1.11 -0.35 -59.76
N LYS A 116 -2.01 -1.27 -59.39
CA LYS A 116 -3.30 -1.48 -60.09
C LYS A 116 -4.29 -2.31 -59.26
N SER A 117 -5.57 -2.24 -59.63
CA SER A 117 -6.72 -2.77 -58.88
C SER A 117 -7.76 -3.38 -59.83
N VAL A 118 -8.31 -4.56 -59.52
CA VAL A 118 -9.51 -5.11 -60.20
C VAL A 118 -10.47 -5.78 -59.20
N LYS A 119 -11.74 -5.75 -59.59
CA LYS A 119 -13.01 -5.98 -58.87
C LYS A 119 -13.42 -7.47 -58.69
N LYS A 120 -13.97 -7.78 -57.49
CA LYS A 120 -15.39 -8.16 -57.20
C LYS A 120 -16.16 -9.21 -58.06
N THR A 121 -16.49 -10.33 -57.44
CA THR A 121 -17.74 -11.18 -57.50
C THR A 121 -17.70 -12.09 -56.24
N THR A 122 -18.68 -12.36 -55.36
CA THR A 122 -20.17 -12.54 -55.30
C THR A 122 -20.64 -14.01 -55.36
N ASN A 123 -21.39 -14.41 -54.32
CA ASN A 123 -22.26 -15.61 -54.19
C ASN A 123 -21.54 -16.97 -54.02
N GLU A 124 -22.07 -18.01 -53.35
CA GLU A 124 -23.17 -18.18 -52.36
C GLU A 124 -22.99 -19.54 -51.62
N ASP A 125 -23.41 -19.57 -50.35
CA ASP A 125 -24.02 -20.67 -49.55
C ASP A 125 -23.44 -22.11 -49.36
N ASP A 126 -23.93 -22.71 -48.25
CA ASP A 126 -24.06 -24.13 -47.82
C ASP A 126 -22.89 -25.05 -47.35
N ASP A 127 -23.03 -25.42 -46.07
CA ASP A 127 -22.96 -26.74 -45.40
C ASP A 127 -21.68 -27.55 -45.04
N LEU A 128 -21.57 -27.73 -43.70
CA LEU A 128 -21.37 -28.96 -42.90
C LEU A 128 -20.09 -29.83 -42.92
N GLU A 129 -19.62 -30.06 -41.68
CA GLU A 129 -18.94 -31.24 -41.09
C GLU A 129 -17.68 -31.89 -41.70
N SER A 130 -16.56 -31.56 -41.03
CA SER A 130 -15.58 -32.54 -40.50
C SER A 130 -14.66 -33.30 -41.48
N ARG A 131 -13.34 -33.06 -41.36
CA ARG A 131 -12.42 -33.96 -40.64
C ARG A 131 -10.97 -33.45 -40.57
N SER A 132 -10.24 -34.02 -39.62
CA SER A 132 -8.83 -33.81 -39.30
C SER A 132 -7.84 -34.00 -40.47
N SER A 133 -6.83 -33.12 -40.56
CA SER A 133 -5.38 -33.45 -40.45
C SER A 133 -4.48 -32.25 -40.83
N GLY A 134 -3.17 -32.32 -40.55
CA GLY A 134 -2.19 -31.42 -41.18
C GLY A 134 -1.56 -30.30 -40.35
N SER A 135 -1.37 -30.45 -39.03
CA SER A 135 -0.50 -29.50 -38.27
C SER A 135 0.98 -29.80 -38.52
N LEU A 136 1.73 -28.80 -39.00
CA LEU A 136 3.17 -28.90 -39.31
C LEU A 136 4.03 -28.90 -38.03
N SER A 137 4.87 -29.91 -37.87
CA SER A 137 5.77 -30.06 -36.72
C SER A 137 7.05 -29.23 -36.85
N ASN A 138 7.09 -28.05 -36.23
CA ASN A 138 8.33 -27.30 -36.04
C ASN A 138 9.13 -27.87 -34.85
N CYS A 139 10.19 -28.61 -35.15
CA CYS A 139 11.08 -29.20 -34.15
C CYS A 139 12.02 -28.15 -33.51
N PHE A 140 11.71 -27.71 -32.28
CA PHE A 140 12.67 -27.01 -31.44
C PHE A 140 13.55 -28.02 -30.68
N GLY A 141 14.83 -28.08 -31.04
CA GLY A 141 15.79 -28.98 -30.40
C GLY A 141 16.23 -28.48 -29.02
N PHE A 142 15.83 -29.18 -27.96
CA PHE A 142 16.38 -28.97 -26.62
C PHE A 142 17.75 -29.65 -26.47
N VAL A 143 18.81 -28.88 -26.24
CA VAL A 143 20.14 -29.41 -25.87
C VAL A 143 20.15 -29.70 -24.36
N ALA A 144 19.89 -30.96 -24.00
CA ALA A 144 19.96 -31.41 -22.61
C ALA A 144 21.40 -31.76 -22.20
N TYR A 145 22.00 -30.99 -21.30
CA TYR A 145 23.27 -31.34 -20.66
C TYR A 145 23.03 -32.32 -19.50
N SER A 146 23.42 -33.58 -19.68
CA SER A 146 23.47 -34.56 -18.59
C SER A 146 24.77 -34.39 -17.80
N VAL A 147 24.67 -33.98 -16.53
CA VAL A 147 25.81 -33.89 -15.61
C VAL A 147 25.82 -35.11 -14.69
N ASN A 148 26.79 -36.00 -14.90
CA ASN A 148 26.83 -37.30 -14.24
C ASN A 148 27.41 -37.18 -12.82
N ALA A 149 26.56 -37.20 -11.80
CA ALA A 149 26.90 -36.83 -10.43
C ALA A 149 27.57 -37.95 -9.61
N ARG A 150 28.85 -38.25 -9.90
CA ARG A 150 29.70 -39.12 -9.06
C ARG A 150 31.17 -38.66 -8.98
N GLU A 151 31.47 -37.77 -8.02
CA GLU A 151 32.63 -37.87 -7.13
C GLU A 151 32.61 -36.75 -6.06
N LYS A 152 33.32 -36.95 -4.94
CA LYS A 152 33.35 -36.01 -3.80
C LYS A 152 34.77 -35.48 -3.55
N PRO A 153 35.10 -34.22 -3.85
CA PRO A 153 36.36 -33.62 -3.40
C PRO A 153 36.31 -33.37 -1.89
N ARG A 154 37.19 -34.03 -1.13
CA ARG A 154 37.44 -33.72 0.29
C ARG A 154 38.37 -32.51 0.40
N VAL A 155 37.81 -31.32 0.58
CA VAL A 155 38.61 -30.14 0.94
C VAL A 155 38.88 -30.17 2.45
N LYS A 156 40.15 -30.28 2.84
CA LYS A 156 40.59 -29.90 4.20
C LYS A 156 40.60 -28.37 4.28
N ILE A 157 40.03 -27.82 5.34
CA ILE A 157 40.25 -26.42 5.74
C ILE A 157 41.13 -26.45 6.99
N GLU A 158 42.32 -25.87 6.91
CA GLU A 158 43.21 -25.70 8.05
C GLU A 158 43.03 -24.28 8.61
N THR A 159 42.64 -24.20 9.89
CA THR A 159 42.23 -22.95 10.53
C THR A 159 43.43 -22.14 10.99
N LEU A 160 43.97 -21.28 10.12
CA LEU A 160 44.96 -20.27 10.52
C LEU A 160 44.30 -19.16 11.34
N ILE A 161 44.52 -19.20 12.66
CA ILE A 161 44.07 -18.16 13.60
C ILE A 161 45.06 -16.99 13.54
N HIS A 162 44.60 -15.83 13.08
CA HIS A 162 45.30 -14.55 13.24
C HIS A 162 44.54 -13.68 14.25
N GLN A 163 45.18 -13.39 15.38
CA GLN A 163 44.73 -12.38 16.33
C GLN A 163 45.36 -11.03 15.99
N PRO A 164 44.59 -9.96 15.77
CA PRO A 164 45.13 -8.60 15.68
C PRO A 164 45.37 -8.04 17.09
N SER A 165 46.63 -7.95 17.49
CA SER A 165 47.03 -7.32 18.76
C SER A 165 47.07 -5.79 18.63
N HIS A 166 46.02 -5.10 19.11
CA HIS A 166 46.03 -3.65 19.26
C HIS A 166 46.01 -3.22 20.73
N SER A 167 47.20 -2.91 21.24
CA SER A 167 47.36 -2.05 22.41
C SER A 167 46.92 -0.62 22.07
N CYS A 168 46.13 0.01 22.94
CA CYS A 168 45.96 1.46 22.95
C CYS A 168 46.10 2.00 24.37
N SER A 169 46.57 3.24 24.50
CA SER A 169 47.17 3.77 25.73
C SER A 169 46.15 4.37 26.70
N SER A 170 46.48 4.26 27.99
CA SER A 170 45.86 5.06 29.04
C SER A 170 46.16 6.55 28.85
N ARG A 171 45.16 7.39 29.13
CA ARG A 171 45.36 8.77 29.56
C ARG A 171 44.53 9.03 30.81
N SER A 172 45.21 9.39 31.89
CA SER A 172 44.63 10.06 33.05
C SER A 172 44.49 11.55 32.76
N ASP A 173 43.53 12.22 33.41
CA ASP A 173 43.78 13.39 34.26
C ASP A 173 42.48 13.79 35.01
N PRO A 174 42.55 14.59 36.11
CA PRO A 174 41.88 14.16 37.34
C PRO A 174 40.92 15.19 37.98
N ASP A 175 40.62 14.92 39.26
CA ASP A 175 40.22 15.84 40.34
C ASP A 175 38.72 16.06 40.62
N ARG A 176 38.20 15.27 41.58
CA ARG A 176 37.65 15.85 42.83
C ARG A 176 37.54 14.84 43.98
N SER A 177 37.60 15.34 45.21
CA SER A 177 37.60 14.59 46.48
C SER A 177 36.96 15.44 47.62
N PRO A 178 36.79 14.97 48.88
CA PRO A 178 36.26 13.65 49.29
C PRO A 178 35.25 13.70 50.50
N THR A 179 34.44 12.63 50.66
CA THR A 179 33.90 12.09 51.96
C THR A 179 32.96 12.99 52.83
N PRO A 180 32.34 12.50 53.93
CA PRO A 180 32.32 11.16 54.53
C PRO A 180 30.93 10.49 54.72
N SER A 181 30.94 9.23 55.18
CA SER A 181 29.80 8.43 55.61
C SER A 181 29.67 8.38 57.16
N PRO A 182 28.51 7.90 57.66
CA PRO A 182 28.53 7.00 58.82
C PRO A 182 27.73 5.70 58.60
N SER A 183 27.84 4.78 59.57
CA SER A 183 27.40 3.37 59.54
C SER A 183 27.03 2.89 60.95
N PRO A 184 26.56 1.64 61.23
CA PRO A 184 25.84 0.64 60.41
C PRO A 184 24.63 -0.05 61.15
N SER A 185 23.94 -0.98 60.46
CA SER A 185 23.19 -2.13 61.04
C SER A 185 21.83 -1.81 61.73
N PRO A 186 20.93 -2.79 62.06
CA PRO A 186 21.07 -4.26 62.10
C PRO A 186 20.19 -5.06 61.11
N SER A 187 20.35 -6.39 61.16
CA SER A 187 19.82 -7.40 60.20
C SER A 187 18.63 -8.23 60.71
N PRO A 188 17.70 -8.67 59.83
CA PRO A 188 16.76 -9.76 60.10
C PRO A 188 17.33 -11.17 59.79
N SER A 189 16.62 -12.22 60.19
CA SER A 189 17.15 -13.59 60.37
C SER A 189 17.01 -14.55 59.17
N PRO A 190 17.87 -15.59 59.07
CA PRO A 190 17.75 -16.65 58.06
C PRO A 190 16.76 -17.75 58.48
N ARG A 191 15.75 -18.03 57.65
CA ARG A 191 14.88 -19.21 57.81
C ARG A 191 15.58 -20.47 57.31
N LYS A 192 15.79 -21.45 58.20
CA LYS A 192 16.23 -22.80 57.84
C LYS A 192 15.06 -23.60 57.26
N LEU A 193 15.16 -24.05 56.01
CA LEU A 193 14.46 -25.27 55.58
C LEU A 193 15.36 -26.47 55.89
N ARG A 194 14.77 -27.55 56.44
CA ARG A 194 15.43 -28.85 56.54
C ARG A 194 15.09 -29.66 55.29
N CYS A 195 16.09 -30.16 54.58
CA CYS A 195 15.90 -31.34 53.75
C CYS A 195 15.80 -32.55 54.67
N LEU A 196 14.76 -33.37 54.50
CA LEU A 196 14.71 -34.73 55.03
C LEU A 196 15.03 -35.68 53.88
N ASP A 197 16.17 -36.36 53.96
CA ASP A 197 16.52 -37.45 53.05
C ASP A 197 16.02 -38.76 53.65
N GLN A 198 14.99 -39.34 53.05
CA GLN A 198 14.54 -40.71 53.30
C GLN A 198 14.26 -41.36 51.95
N ARG A 199 15.17 -42.24 51.53
CA ARG A 199 15.00 -43.09 50.36
C ARG A 199 14.61 -44.49 50.83
N GLU A 200 13.39 -44.91 50.54
CA GLU A 200 13.07 -46.34 50.58
C GLU A 200 13.60 -47.05 49.32
N PRO A 201 13.90 -48.36 49.36
CA PRO A 201 14.36 -49.11 48.20
C PRO A 201 13.20 -49.44 47.25
N GLU A 202 13.26 -49.00 45.99
CA GLU A 202 12.28 -49.43 44.99
C GLU A 202 12.40 -50.93 44.68
N THR A 203 11.29 -51.66 44.82
CA THR A 203 11.24 -53.11 44.58
C THR A 203 11.19 -53.48 43.09
N HIS A 204 11.69 -54.69 42.79
CA HIS A 204 11.86 -55.21 41.43
C HIS A 204 10.59 -55.16 40.56
N GLU A 205 9.41 -55.30 41.18
CA GLU A 205 8.11 -55.28 40.52
C GLU A 205 7.74 -53.95 39.82
N ARG A 206 8.35 -52.83 40.24
CA ARG A 206 8.08 -51.53 39.61
C ARG A 206 8.71 -51.43 38.21
N ARG A 207 9.84 -52.11 37.98
CA ARG A 207 10.53 -52.19 36.67
C ARG A 207 9.75 -53.03 35.65
N GLU A 208 9.18 -54.16 36.09
CA GLU A 208 8.31 -55.04 35.29
C GLU A 208 7.12 -54.27 34.66
N ARG A 209 6.43 -53.43 35.45
CA ARG A 209 5.29 -52.64 34.97
C ARG A 209 5.68 -51.57 33.94
N TYR A 210 6.88 -51.00 34.03
CA TYR A 210 7.41 -50.09 32.99
C TYR A 210 7.83 -50.84 31.72
N SER A 211 8.43 -52.02 31.84
CA SER A 211 8.80 -52.89 30.70
C SER A 211 7.58 -53.28 29.86
N LYS A 212 6.52 -53.79 30.52
CA LYS A 212 5.28 -54.22 29.84
C LYS A 212 4.53 -53.06 29.18
N ARG A 213 4.58 -51.83 29.71
CA ARG A 213 4.03 -50.63 29.05
C ARG A 213 4.85 -50.16 27.84
N ARG A 214 6.13 -50.51 27.72
CA ARG A 214 6.97 -50.12 26.57
C ARG A 214 6.73 -51.03 25.35
N LYS A 215 6.65 -52.34 25.56
CA LYS A 215 6.35 -53.32 24.49
C LYS A 215 4.95 -53.20 23.89
N ALA A 216 3.99 -52.60 24.61
CA ALA A 216 2.67 -52.25 24.07
C ALA A 216 2.67 -51.01 23.16
N LYS A 217 3.85 -50.46 22.82
CA LYS A 217 3.99 -49.27 21.96
C LYS A 217 4.96 -49.45 20.79
N GLU A 218 5.41 -50.68 20.54
CA GLU A 218 6.34 -51.07 19.47
C GLU A 218 5.57 -51.79 18.33
N GLY A 219 4.33 -51.35 18.09
CA GLY A 219 3.44 -51.80 17.03
C GLY A 219 2.76 -50.60 16.35
N ILE A 220 3.55 -49.87 15.57
CA ILE A 220 3.11 -48.80 14.66
C ILE A 220 3.72 -49.14 13.31
N ASP A 221 2.89 -49.23 12.27
CA ASP A 221 3.33 -49.64 10.95
C ASP A 221 4.34 -48.66 10.35
N THR A 222 5.31 -49.20 9.60
CA THR A 222 6.43 -48.44 9.01
C THR A 222 6.03 -47.58 7.80
N VAL A 223 4.74 -47.23 7.69
CA VAL A 223 4.16 -46.34 6.68
C VAL A 223 3.88 -44.95 7.26
N ASP A 224 3.52 -44.84 8.55
CA ASP A 224 3.20 -43.55 9.21
C ASP A 224 4.45 -42.72 9.56
N LEU A 225 5.63 -43.34 9.60
CA LEU A 225 6.88 -42.66 9.99
C LEU A 225 7.41 -41.64 8.95
N MET A 226 6.77 -41.53 7.78
CA MET A 226 7.03 -40.43 6.83
C MET A 226 6.28 -39.13 7.15
N TRP A 227 5.36 -39.12 8.12
CA TRP A 227 4.63 -37.92 8.57
C TRP A 227 5.08 -37.37 9.94
N LEU A 228 6.34 -37.62 10.32
CA LEU A 228 7.00 -36.80 11.34
C LEU A 228 7.16 -35.39 10.79
N GLY A 229 6.23 -34.51 11.18
CA GLY A 229 5.95 -33.25 10.50
C GLY A 229 7.18 -32.42 10.17
N THR A 230 7.27 -32.00 8.91
CA THR A 230 8.12 -30.87 8.51
C THR A 230 7.86 -29.69 9.46
N PRO A 231 8.90 -28.98 9.94
CA PRO A 231 8.70 -27.74 10.66
C PRO A 231 7.76 -26.82 9.87
N SER A 232 6.86 -26.12 10.57
CA SER A 232 5.99 -25.12 9.95
C SER A 232 6.87 -23.96 9.47
N THR A 233 7.37 -24.10 8.24
CA THR A 233 8.06 -23.05 7.51
C THR A 233 7.03 -21.98 7.22
N MET A 234 7.23 -20.78 7.76
CA MET A 234 6.34 -19.65 7.46
C MET A 234 6.29 -19.46 5.95
N ALA A 235 5.08 -19.37 5.39
CA ALA A 235 4.85 -19.28 3.96
C ALA A 235 5.42 -17.97 3.39
N THR A 236 6.68 -18.02 2.99
CA THR A 236 7.45 -16.91 2.45
C THR A 236 7.92 -17.26 1.04
N SER A 237 8.04 -16.26 0.18
CA SER A 237 8.32 -16.51 -1.23
C SER A 237 9.69 -17.18 -1.44
N ALA A 238 9.82 -18.02 -2.47
CA ALA A 238 11.09 -18.66 -2.82
C ALA A 238 12.22 -17.63 -3.05
N SER A 239 11.87 -16.44 -3.57
CA SER A 239 12.78 -15.30 -3.78
C SER A 239 13.31 -14.67 -2.48
N SER A 240 12.70 -14.95 -1.32
CA SER A 240 13.20 -14.55 0.00
C SER A 240 14.37 -15.41 0.46
N HIS A 241 14.38 -16.70 0.08
CA HIS A 241 15.41 -17.67 0.43
C HIS A 241 16.67 -17.56 -0.44
N LEU A 242 16.63 -16.76 -1.52
CA LEU A 242 17.82 -16.37 -2.27
C LEU A 242 18.77 -15.57 -1.37
N ASN A 243 20.08 -15.86 -1.44
CA ASN A 243 21.08 -15.22 -0.58
C ASN A 243 21.16 -13.70 -0.86
N LYS A 244 20.51 -12.91 0.01
CA LYS A 244 20.45 -11.44 -0.06
C LYS A 244 21.84 -10.78 0.07
N GLY A 245 22.81 -11.45 0.69
CA GLY A 245 24.21 -11.00 0.72
C GLY A 245 24.84 -10.93 -0.67
N ILE A 246 24.53 -11.88 -1.56
CA ILE A 246 25.00 -11.86 -2.95
C ILE A 246 24.41 -10.65 -3.69
N LYS A 247 23.10 -10.38 -3.54
CA LYS A 247 22.47 -9.15 -4.06
C LYS A 247 23.20 -7.91 -3.55
N GLN A 248 23.53 -7.85 -2.27
CA GLN A 248 24.19 -6.70 -1.65
C GLN A 248 25.63 -6.47 -2.14
N VAL A 249 26.37 -7.51 -2.56
CA VAL A 249 27.68 -7.35 -3.21
C VAL A 249 27.55 -6.62 -4.56
N TYR A 250 26.58 -6.99 -5.40
CA TYR A 250 26.36 -6.27 -6.66
C TYR A 250 25.82 -4.86 -6.44
N MET A 251 24.93 -4.67 -5.45
CA MET A 251 24.39 -3.35 -5.07
C MET A 251 25.39 -2.44 -4.32
N SER A 252 26.64 -2.88 -4.08
CA SER A 252 27.71 -2.03 -3.56
C SER A 252 28.75 -1.60 -4.60
N LEU A 253 28.62 -2.06 -5.85
CA LEU A 253 29.47 -1.63 -6.97
C LEU A 253 29.19 -0.16 -7.31
N PRO A 254 30.22 0.68 -7.52
CA PRO A 254 30.02 2.04 -8.04
C PRO A 254 29.38 2.01 -9.44
N GLN A 255 28.17 2.55 -9.59
CA GLN A 255 27.40 2.46 -10.84
C GLN A 255 27.90 3.36 -11.98
N GLY A 256 28.88 4.23 -11.70
CA GLY A 256 29.33 5.27 -12.64
C GLY A 256 28.34 6.42 -12.78
N GLU A 257 28.40 7.11 -13.92
CA GLU A 257 27.64 8.33 -14.20
C GLU A 257 26.17 8.10 -14.59
N LYS A 258 25.84 6.88 -15.06
CA LYS A 258 24.52 6.53 -15.57
C LYS A 258 23.52 6.33 -14.44
N VAL A 259 22.28 6.73 -14.68
CA VAL A 259 21.23 6.80 -13.64
C VAL A 259 20.06 5.90 -14.01
N GLN A 260 19.54 5.14 -13.03
CA GLN A 260 18.37 4.30 -13.21
C GLN A 260 17.10 5.07 -12.81
N ALA A 261 16.13 5.16 -13.72
CA ALA A 261 14.82 5.73 -13.46
C ALA A 261 13.76 4.62 -13.56
N MET A 262 13.10 4.33 -12.43
CA MET A 262 12.02 3.35 -12.33
C MET A 262 10.67 4.06 -12.51
N TYR A 263 10.02 3.84 -13.64
CA TYR A 263 8.70 4.38 -13.97
C TYR A 263 7.64 3.46 -13.33
N ILE A 264 6.66 4.04 -12.65
CA ILE A 264 5.61 3.38 -11.85
C ILE A 264 4.24 3.90 -12.31
N TRP A 265 3.27 3.00 -12.49
CA TRP A 265 1.91 3.38 -12.90
C TRP A 265 0.85 2.40 -12.37
N ILE A 266 -0.41 2.82 -12.40
CA ILE A 266 -1.59 2.01 -12.04
C ILE A 266 -2.08 1.25 -13.28
N ASP A 267 -2.42 -0.03 -13.14
CA ASP A 267 -2.93 -0.87 -14.22
C ASP A 267 -4.46 -0.76 -14.42
N GLY A 268 -5.03 -1.64 -15.25
CA GLY A 268 -6.46 -1.62 -15.60
C GLY A 268 -7.41 -2.08 -14.49
N THR A 269 -6.89 -2.61 -13.37
CA THR A 269 -7.69 -2.94 -12.18
C THR A 269 -8.01 -1.71 -11.32
N GLY A 270 -7.21 -0.65 -11.43
CA GLY A 270 -7.24 0.48 -10.49
C GLY A 270 -6.59 0.19 -9.12
N GLU A 271 -6.21 -1.06 -8.85
CA GLU A 271 -5.58 -1.51 -7.59
C GLU A 271 -4.09 -1.85 -7.81
N GLY A 272 -3.78 -2.52 -8.93
CA GLY A 272 -2.45 -3.05 -9.25
C GLY A 272 -1.45 -1.97 -9.69
N LEU A 273 -0.30 -1.93 -9.02
CA LEU A 273 0.86 -1.12 -9.43
C LEU A 273 1.81 -1.92 -10.34
N ARG A 274 2.29 -1.28 -11.40
CA ARG A 274 3.29 -1.82 -12.34
C ARG A 274 4.52 -0.92 -12.35
N CYS A 275 5.69 -1.48 -12.68
CA CYS A 275 6.89 -0.68 -12.86
C CYS A 275 7.86 -1.26 -13.91
N LYS A 276 8.74 -0.41 -14.45
CA LYS A 276 9.92 -0.82 -15.22
C LYS A 276 11.02 0.24 -15.17
N THR A 277 12.27 -0.13 -15.49
CA THR A 277 13.44 0.75 -15.36
C THR A 277 14.04 1.11 -16.72
N ARG A 278 14.37 2.39 -16.94
CA ARG A 278 15.27 2.84 -18.01
C ARG A 278 16.56 3.39 -17.43
N THR A 279 17.60 3.42 -18.27
CA THR A 279 18.82 4.19 -18.01
C THR A 279 18.64 5.61 -18.54
N LEU A 280 19.19 6.59 -17.81
CA LEU A 280 19.36 7.98 -18.20
C LEU A 280 20.86 8.31 -18.21
N ASP A 281 21.26 9.26 -19.05
CA ASP A 281 22.67 9.60 -19.24
C ASP A 281 23.30 10.39 -18.09
N CYS A 282 22.47 11.06 -17.29
CA CYS A 282 22.82 11.83 -16.11
C CYS A 282 21.65 11.82 -15.09
N GLU A 283 21.84 12.46 -13.93
CA GLU A 283 20.79 12.61 -12.92
C GLU A 283 19.82 13.76 -13.26
N PRO A 284 18.51 13.50 -13.42
CA PRO A 284 17.52 14.54 -13.66
C PRO A 284 17.31 15.39 -12.40
N LYS A 285 17.24 16.71 -12.58
CA LYS A 285 17.13 17.72 -11.51
C LYS A 285 15.69 18.16 -11.26
N CYS A 286 14.85 18.11 -12.28
CA CYS A 286 13.40 18.33 -12.17
C CYS A 286 12.63 17.26 -12.95
N ILE A 287 11.29 17.32 -12.93
CA ILE A 287 10.45 16.29 -13.56
C ILE A 287 10.35 16.47 -15.08
N GLU A 288 10.51 17.71 -15.55
CA GLU A 288 10.49 18.11 -16.97
C GLU A 288 11.70 17.59 -17.75
N GLU A 289 12.78 17.19 -17.07
CA GLU A 289 13.94 16.52 -17.65
C GLU A 289 13.71 15.00 -17.88
N LEU A 290 12.64 14.43 -17.31
CA LEU A 290 12.30 13.03 -17.51
C LEU A 290 11.55 12.84 -18.85
N PRO A 291 12.04 11.98 -19.76
CA PRO A 291 11.35 11.71 -21.01
C PRO A 291 10.04 10.96 -20.78
N GLU A 292 9.05 11.21 -21.66
CA GLU A 292 7.91 10.29 -21.82
C GLU A 292 8.40 8.86 -22.14
N TRP A 293 7.54 7.89 -21.86
CA TRP A 293 7.77 6.51 -22.26
C TRP A 293 6.45 5.83 -22.68
N ASN A 294 6.51 4.56 -23.05
CA ASN A 294 5.38 3.75 -23.49
C ASN A 294 5.44 2.34 -22.87
N PHE A 295 4.34 1.60 -22.90
CA PHE A 295 4.26 0.18 -22.53
C PHE A 295 3.11 -0.52 -23.26
N ASP A 296 3.17 -1.86 -23.28
CA ASP A 296 2.06 -2.69 -23.76
C ASP A 296 0.94 -2.75 -22.73
N GLY A 297 -0.18 -2.09 -23.03
CA GLY A 297 -1.39 -2.09 -22.20
C GLY A 297 -2.19 -3.38 -22.25
N SER A 298 -1.90 -4.30 -23.19
CA SER A 298 -2.60 -5.59 -23.25
C SER A 298 -2.16 -6.53 -22.13
N SER A 299 -0.88 -6.46 -21.73
CA SER A 299 -0.34 -7.11 -20.53
C SER A 299 -0.76 -6.46 -19.20
N THR A 300 -1.56 -5.39 -19.21
CA THR A 300 -1.98 -4.63 -18.00
C THR A 300 -3.49 -4.42 -17.87
N PHE A 301 -4.30 -5.09 -18.70
CA PHE A 301 -5.77 -4.93 -18.75
C PHE A 301 -6.26 -3.53 -19.19
N GLN A 302 -5.46 -2.77 -19.95
CA GLN A 302 -5.76 -1.39 -20.33
C GLN A 302 -5.98 -1.16 -21.85
N SER A 303 -5.68 -2.13 -22.70
CA SER A 303 -5.87 -2.04 -24.16
C SER A 303 -6.00 -3.40 -24.86
N GLU A 304 -6.57 -3.42 -26.06
CA GLU A 304 -6.54 -4.59 -26.96
C GLU A 304 -5.15 -4.80 -27.59
N GLY A 305 -4.74 -6.05 -27.79
CA GLY A 305 -3.43 -6.41 -28.37
C GLY A 305 -3.18 -5.96 -29.82
N SER A 306 -4.21 -5.49 -30.53
CA SER A 306 -4.14 -4.96 -31.89
C SER A 306 -3.62 -3.52 -31.97
N ASN A 307 -3.67 -2.78 -30.85
CA ASN A 307 -3.28 -1.37 -30.73
C ASN A 307 -2.95 -1.06 -29.26
N SER A 308 -1.92 -1.73 -28.73
CA SER A 308 -1.69 -1.81 -27.29
C SER A 308 -0.69 -0.81 -26.71
N ASP A 309 -0.05 0.03 -27.53
CA ASP A 309 0.88 1.05 -27.04
C ASP A 309 0.15 2.13 -26.22
N MET A 310 0.55 2.25 -24.96
CA MET A 310 0.07 3.26 -24.02
C MET A 310 1.23 4.11 -23.51
N TYR A 311 1.00 5.41 -23.32
CA TYR A 311 2.01 6.36 -22.87
C TYR A 311 2.08 6.49 -21.35
N LEU A 312 3.29 6.70 -20.85
CA LEU A 312 3.62 7.11 -19.48
C LEU A 312 4.15 8.54 -19.52
N VAL A 313 3.43 9.44 -18.85
CA VAL A 313 3.85 10.83 -18.66
C VAL A 313 4.28 11.01 -17.20
N PRO A 314 5.53 11.42 -16.92
CA PRO A 314 6.00 11.68 -15.55
C PRO A 314 5.08 12.64 -14.79
N ALA A 315 4.68 12.23 -13.59
CA ALA A 315 3.68 12.90 -12.75
C ALA A 315 4.24 13.36 -11.39
N ALA A 316 5.11 12.54 -10.77
CA ALA A 316 5.92 12.91 -9.59
C ALA A 316 7.27 12.15 -9.60
N MET A 317 8.33 12.73 -9.04
CA MET A 317 9.66 12.12 -8.96
C MET A 317 10.16 12.06 -7.50
N PHE A 318 10.74 10.92 -7.11
CA PHE A 318 11.27 10.63 -5.79
C PHE A 318 12.66 9.97 -5.88
N ARG A 319 13.43 9.96 -4.78
CA ARG A 319 14.69 9.21 -4.70
C ARG A 319 14.39 7.72 -4.58
N ASP A 320 15.17 6.85 -5.23
CA ASP A 320 14.99 5.39 -5.15
C ASP A 320 15.62 4.84 -3.85
N PRO A 321 14.84 4.32 -2.88
CA PRO A 321 15.41 3.78 -1.63
C PRO A 321 16.01 2.37 -1.80
N PHE A 322 15.72 1.68 -2.89
CA PHE A 322 16.20 0.32 -3.19
C PHE A 322 17.55 0.36 -3.93
N ARG A 323 17.78 1.43 -4.71
CA ARG A 323 19.00 1.65 -5.51
C ARG A 323 19.86 2.81 -5.04
N LYS A 324 19.35 3.66 -4.14
CA LYS A 324 19.97 4.90 -3.62
C LYS A 324 20.22 5.94 -4.73
N ASP A 325 20.69 7.11 -4.32
CA ASP A 325 21.05 8.20 -5.24
C ASP A 325 22.23 7.75 -6.14
N PRO A 326 22.28 8.18 -7.42
CA PRO A 326 21.43 9.19 -8.07
C PRO A 326 20.03 8.69 -8.53
N ASN A 327 19.71 7.40 -8.34
CA ASN A 327 18.56 6.75 -8.97
C ASN A 327 17.20 7.26 -8.49
N LYS A 328 16.18 7.17 -9.35
CA LYS A 328 14.86 7.81 -9.19
C LYS A 328 13.70 6.81 -9.29
N LEU A 329 12.68 7.02 -8.47
CA LEU A 329 11.32 6.55 -8.73
C LEU A 329 10.55 7.66 -9.46
N VAL A 330 9.76 7.28 -10.46
CA VAL A 330 8.96 8.20 -11.28
C VAL A 330 7.54 7.67 -11.32
N PHE A 331 6.62 8.30 -10.60
CA PHE A 331 5.19 8.02 -10.75
C PHE A 331 4.66 8.67 -12.02
N CYS A 332 3.77 7.99 -12.74
CA CYS A 332 3.33 8.40 -14.08
C CYS A 332 1.82 8.37 -14.25
N GLU A 333 1.29 9.35 -14.99
CA GLU A 333 -0.04 9.26 -15.59
C GLU A 333 -0.03 8.36 -16.83
N VAL A 334 -1.13 7.65 -17.04
CA VAL A 334 -1.33 6.73 -18.16
C VAL A 334 -2.27 7.35 -19.20
N PHE A 335 -1.84 7.33 -20.47
CA PHE A 335 -2.63 7.78 -21.61
C PHE A 335 -2.69 6.72 -22.72
N LYS A 336 -3.83 6.61 -23.39
CA LYS A 336 -4.07 5.74 -24.55
C LYS A 336 -3.29 6.22 -25.78
N TYR A 337 -3.20 5.37 -26.81
CA TYR A 337 -2.61 5.69 -28.12
C TYR A 337 -3.06 7.05 -28.71
N ASN A 338 -4.31 7.47 -28.43
CA ASN A 338 -4.92 8.72 -28.89
C ASN A 338 -4.75 9.92 -27.91
N ARG A 339 -3.81 9.82 -26.96
CA ARG A 339 -3.49 10.85 -25.94
C ARG A 339 -4.64 11.24 -25.01
N LYS A 340 -5.74 10.47 -24.95
CA LYS A 340 -6.73 10.54 -23.87
C LYS A 340 -6.24 9.78 -22.64
N PRO A 341 -6.64 10.16 -21.41
CA PRO A 341 -6.37 9.37 -20.21
C PRO A 341 -6.85 7.90 -20.36
N ALA A 342 -6.18 6.98 -19.66
CA ALA A 342 -6.72 5.65 -19.39
C ALA A 342 -7.84 5.72 -18.35
N GLU A 343 -8.69 4.70 -18.27
CA GLU A 343 -9.89 4.75 -17.41
C GLU A 343 -9.53 4.77 -15.91
N THR A 344 -8.37 4.20 -15.57
CA THR A 344 -7.78 4.20 -14.22
C THR A 344 -6.83 5.39 -13.97
N ASN A 345 -6.68 6.33 -14.92
CA ASN A 345 -5.99 7.60 -14.68
C ASN A 345 -6.95 8.63 -14.05
N LEU A 346 -7.31 8.39 -12.79
CA LEU A 346 -8.17 9.30 -12.01
C LEU A 346 -7.41 10.57 -11.59
N ARG A 347 -6.07 10.52 -11.51
CA ARG A 347 -5.20 11.69 -11.27
C ARG A 347 -5.49 12.84 -12.22
N HIS A 348 -5.73 12.55 -13.50
CA HIS A 348 -5.96 13.56 -14.53
C HIS A 348 -7.13 14.51 -14.21
N THR A 349 -8.25 13.95 -13.74
CA THR A 349 -9.42 14.75 -13.33
C THR A 349 -9.20 15.36 -11.95
N CYS A 350 -8.63 14.60 -11.02
CA CYS A 350 -8.36 15.04 -9.66
C CYS A 350 -7.47 16.30 -9.65
N LYS A 351 -6.40 16.32 -10.47
CA LYS A 351 -5.51 17.49 -10.60
C LYS A 351 -6.29 18.74 -11.04
N ARG A 352 -7.15 18.64 -12.07
CA ARG A 352 -7.98 19.76 -12.54
C ARG A 352 -8.87 20.31 -11.42
N ILE A 353 -9.49 19.41 -10.63
CA ILE A 353 -10.33 19.78 -9.49
C ILE A 353 -9.52 20.42 -8.35
N MET A 354 -8.29 19.95 -8.08
CA MET A 354 -7.38 20.55 -7.10
C MET A 354 -6.90 21.93 -7.54
N ASP A 355 -6.54 22.11 -8.82
CA ASP A 355 -6.11 23.40 -9.39
C ASP A 355 -7.21 24.47 -9.18
N MET A 356 -8.47 24.11 -9.42
CA MET A 356 -9.64 25.00 -9.27
C MET A 356 -9.90 25.50 -7.84
N VAL A 357 -9.42 24.79 -6.81
CA VAL A 357 -9.59 25.17 -5.39
C VAL A 357 -8.28 25.49 -4.67
N SER A 358 -7.18 25.62 -5.42
CA SER A 358 -5.83 25.89 -4.91
C SER A 358 -5.77 27.10 -3.95
N ASN A 359 -6.59 28.13 -4.18
CA ASN A 359 -6.73 29.29 -3.29
C ASN A 359 -7.23 28.95 -1.87
N GLN A 360 -7.96 27.85 -1.69
CA GLN A 360 -8.45 27.37 -0.41
C GLN A 360 -7.43 26.47 0.32
N ARG A 361 -6.32 26.11 -0.34
CA ARG A 361 -5.22 25.28 0.18
C ARG A 361 -5.69 24.00 0.89
N PRO A 362 -6.37 23.09 0.15
CA PRO A 362 -6.86 21.84 0.70
C PRO A 362 -5.70 20.95 1.16
N TRP A 363 -5.67 20.59 2.43
CA TRP A 363 -4.71 19.65 3.01
C TRP A 363 -5.40 18.35 3.38
N PHE A 364 -4.73 17.25 3.04
CA PHE A 364 -5.16 15.89 3.31
C PHE A 364 -4.10 15.15 4.13
N GLY A 365 -4.53 14.18 4.93
CA GLY A 365 -3.66 13.16 5.52
C GLY A 365 -4.38 11.82 5.57
N MET A 366 -3.76 10.74 5.06
CA MET A 366 -4.40 9.44 4.92
C MET A 366 -3.73 8.38 5.79
N GLU A 367 -4.54 7.69 6.58
CA GLU A 367 -4.19 6.61 7.52
C GLU A 367 -4.31 5.26 6.80
N GLN A 368 -3.23 4.79 6.15
CA GLN A 368 -3.26 3.55 5.37
C GLN A 368 -3.07 2.33 6.28
N GLU A 369 -4.16 1.65 6.62
CA GLU A 369 -4.12 0.32 7.22
C GLU A 369 -3.83 -0.74 6.15
N TYR A 370 -3.11 -1.81 6.52
CA TYR A 370 -2.80 -2.94 5.66
C TYR A 370 -2.47 -4.19 6.49
N THR A 371 -2.67 -5.38 5.92
CA THR A 371 -2.34 -6.66 6.59
C THR A 371 -1.22 -7.39 5.87
N LEU A 372 -0.26 -7.91 6.64
CA LEU A 372 0.81 -8.77 6.15
C LEU A 372 0.32 -10.23 6.05
N MET A 373 0.57 -10.87 4.92
CA MET A 373 0.15 -12.23 4.59
C MET A 373 1.36 -13.06 4.16
N GLY A 374 1.33 -14.36 4.43
CA GLY A 374 2.18 -15.35 3.79
C GLY A 374 1.76 -15.61 2.33
N THR A 375 2.61 -16.32 1.59
CA THR A 375 2.34 -16.73 0.20
C THR A 375 1.32 -17.86 0.08
N ASP A 376 0.86 -18.42 1.20
CA ASP A 376 -0.29 -19.32 1.32
C ASP A 376 -1.64 -18.58 1.40
N GLY A 377 -1.61 -17.25 1.56
CA GLY A 377 -2.80 -16.42 1.76
C GLY A 377 -3.28 -16.35 3.21
N HIS A 378 -2.51 -16.88 4.18
CA HIS A 378 -2.81 -16.77 5.62
C HIS A 378 -2.07 -15.57 6.23
N PRO A 379 -2.57 -14.90 7.29
CA PRO A 379 -1.88 -13.72 7.83
C PRO A 379 -0.52 -14.07 8.45
N PHE A 380 0.46 -13.20 8.28
CA PHE A 380 1.86 -13.48 8.62
C PHE A 380 2.06 -13.68 10.13
N GLY A 381 2.73 -14.78 10.50
CA GLY A 381 2.96 -15.13 11.91
C GLY A 381 1.75 -15.71 12.66
N TRP A 382 0.61 -15.91 11.99
CA TRP A 382 -0.51 -16.66 12.57
C TRP A 382 -0.19 -18.17 12.61
N PRO A 383 -0.82 -18.94 13.51
CA PRO A 383 -0.71 -20.40 13.49
C PRO A 383 -1.20 -20.99 12.16
N SER A 384 -0.43 -21.90 11.58
CA SER A 384 -0.80 -22.59 10.32
C SER A 384 -2.17 -23.27 10.47
N ASN A 385 -3.09 -22.98 9.55
CA ASN A 385 -4.50 -23.43 9.57
C ASN A 385 -5.26 -23.08 10.88
N GLY A 386 -4.85 -22.02 11.58
CA GLY A 386 -5.42 -21.63 12.88
C GLY A 386 -5.40 -20.12 13.15
N PHE A 387 -5.85 -19.77 14.35
CA PHE A 387 -5.99 -18.38 14.80
C PHE A 387 -5.08 -18.10 16.00
N PRO A 388 -4.53 -16.88 16.13
CA PRO A 388 -3.87 -16.43 17.35
C PRO A 388 -4.91 -16.14 18.45
N GLY A 389 -4.46 -15.64 19.61
CA GLY A 389 -5.37 -15.21 20.68
C GLY A 389 -6.28 -14.04 20.25
N PRO A 390 -7.40 -13.78 20.94
CA PRO A 390 -8.34 -12.71 20.61
C PRO A 390 -7.69 -11.33 20.52
N GLN A 391 -8.29 -10.41 19.75
CA GLN A 391 -7.84 -9.03 19.62
C GLN A 391 -7.80 -8.29 20.97
N GLY A 392 -6.87 -7.35 21.10
CA GLY A 392 -6.60 -6.63 22.35
C GLY A 392 -5.12 -6.32 22.57
N PRO A 393 -4.22 -7.32 22.65
CA PRO A 393 -2.80 -7.10 22.98
C PRO A 393 -1.94 -6.62 21.80
N TYR A 394 -2.49 -6.55 20.58
CA TYR A 394 -1.75 -6.31 19.35
C TYR A 394 -1.60 -4.82 18.99
N TYR A 395 -2.62 -4.01 19.26
CA TYR A 395 -2.62 -2.57 18.98
C TYR A 395 -1.49 -1.87 19.74
N CYS A 396 -0.60 -1.21 19.00
CA CYS A 396 0.65 -0.62 19.52
C CYS A 396 1.52 -1.61 20.35
N GLY A 397 1.37 -2.92 20.13
CA GLY A 397 2.01 -3.97 20.91
C GLY A 397 3.51 -4.10 20.70
N VAL A 398 4.18 -4.70 21.69
CA VAL A 398 5.62 -5.00 21.67
C VAL A 398 5.90 -6.39 22.25
N GLY A 399 6.90 -7.08 21.69
CA GLY A 399 7.19 -8.49 21.98
C GLY A 399 6.84 -9.41 20.80
N ALA A 400 7.54 -10.56 20.73
CA ALA A 400 7.45 -11.50 19.61
C ALA A 400 6.05 -12.14 19.46
N ASP A 401 5.29 -12.22 20.55
CA ASP A 401 3.93 -12.74 20.63
C ASP A 401 2.85 -11.62 20.53
N LYS A 402 3.21 -10.43 20.02
CA LYS A 402 2.28 -9.33 19.69
C LYS A 402 2.53 -8.68 18.33
N ALA A 403 3.78 -8.40 17.98
CA ALA A 403 4.12 -7.51 16.86
C ALA A 403 4.75 -8.27 15.68
N TYR A 404 3.93 -8.89 14.83
CA TYR A 404 4.39 -9.73 13.72
C TYR A 404 4.79 -8.89 12.49
N GLY A 405 6.03 -9.03 12.01
CA GLY A 405 6.50 -8.39 10.77
C GLY A 405 7.03 -6.95 10.91
N ARG A 406 7.40 -6.51 12.12
CA ARG A 406 7.90 -5.14 12.37
C ARG A 406 9.06 -4.73 11.45
N ASP A 407 9.93 -5.64 11.05
CA ASP A 407 11.09 -5.36 10.18
C ASP A 407 10.68 -4.73 8.83
N ILE A 408 9.51 -5.12 8.29
CA ILE A 408 8.94 -4.55 7.07
C ILE A 408 8.48 -3.10 7.31
N VAL A 409 7.93 -2.80 8.48
CA VAL A 409 7.42 -1.48 8.88
C VAL A 409 8.57 -0.50 9.06
N GLU A 410 9.61 -0.89 9.81
CA GLU A 410 10.81 -0.06 10.02
C GLU A 410 11.55 0.19 8.69
N ALA A 411 11.67 -0.84 7.83
CA ALA A 411 12.26 -0.70 6.50
C ALA A 411 11.42 0.20 5.58
N HIS A 412 10.09 0.05 5.58
CA HIS A 412 9.16 0.91 4.82
C HIS A 412 9.23 2.36 5.26
N TYR A 413 9.18 2.63 6.56
CA TYR A 413 9.29 3.98 7.12
C TYR A 413 10.63 4.60 6.72
N ARG A 414 11.74 3.88 6.89
CA ARG A 414 13.06 4.38 6.49
C ARG A 414 13.20 4.60 4.98
N ALA A 415 12.57 3.77 4.15
CA ALA A 415 12.55 3.91 2.70
C ALA A 415 11.71 5.13 2.26
N CYS A 416 10.53 5.33 2.84
CA CYS A 416 9.67 6.50 2.60
C CYS A 416 10.39 7.82 2.95
N LEU A 417 10.99 7.89 4.15
CA LEU A 417 11.79 9.05 4.57
C LEU A 417 13.02 9.30 3.69
N TYR A 418 13.64 8.25 3.14
CA TYR A 418 14.73 8.40 2.17
C TYR A 418 14.21 8.94 0.82
N ALA A 419 13.11 8.39 0.33
CA ALA A 419 12.53 8.74 -0.97
C ALA A 419 12.04 10.20 -1.05
N GLY A 420 11.72 10.82 0.09
CA GLY A 420 11.10 12.14 0.19
C GLY A 420 9.58 12.09 0.37
N ILE A 421 9.04 10.93 0.74
CA ILE A 421 7.61 10.75 1.02
C ILE A 421 7.25 11.42 2.34
N LYS A 422 6.14 12.16 2.36
CA LYS A 422 5.60 12.82 3.57
C LYS A 422 4.93 11.81 4.52
N ILE A 423 5.70 10.85 5.04
CA ILE A 423 5.23 9.90 6.06
C ILE A 423 5.22 10.57 7.45
N GLY A 424 4.06 10.62 8.08
CA GLY A 424 3.82 11.27 9.37
C GLY A 424 3.97 10.35 10.59
N GLY A 425 3.78 9.03 10.42
CA GLY A 425 3.84 8.05 11.50
C GLY A 425 3.48 6.63 11.06
N THR A 426 3.52 5.70 12.02
CA THR A 426 3.16 4.28 11.87
C THR A 426 2.71 3.66 13.20
N ASN A 427 1.81 2.69 13.17
CA ASN A 427 1.41 1.89 14.35
C ASN A 427 1.16 0.41 14.00
N ALA A 428 1.29 -0.45 15.01
CA ALA A 428 0.73 -1.81 14.97
C ALA A 428 -0.77 -1.73 15.23
N GLU A 429 -1.58 -2.38 14.40
CA GLU A 429 -3.03 -2.26 14.45
C GLU A 429 -3.70 -3.34 15.33
N VAL A 430 -5.03 -3.28 15.46
CA VAL A 430 -5.82 -4.12 16.39
C VAL A 430 -5.82 -5.61 16.00
N MET A 431 -5.76 -5.91 14.70
CA MET A 431 -5.60 -7.28 14.19
C MET A 431 -4.11 -7.67 14.18
N PRO A 432 -3.72 -8.85 14.68
CA PRO A 432 -2.33 -9.30 14.62
C PRO A 432 -1.87 -9.44 13.16
N ALA A 433 -0.69 -8.89 12.85
CA ALA A 433 -0.13 -8.69 11.50
C ALA A 433 -0.82 -7.61 10.64
N GLN A 434 -1.80 -6.87 11.17
CA GLN A 434 -2.26 -5.59 10.60
C GLN A 434 -1.40 -4.45 11.14
N TRP A 435 -1.10 -3.49 10.26
CA TRP A 435 -0.25 -2.33 10.53
C TRP A 435 -0.83 -1.11 9.83
N GLU A 436 -0.37 0.08 10.22
CA GLU A 436 -0.78 1.35 9.65
C GLU A 436 0.43 2.25 9.36
N PHE A 437 0.36 3.04 8.29
CA PHE A 437 1.24 4.19 8.07
C PHE A 437 0.44 5.43 7.67
N GLN A 438 0.77 6.58 8.25
CA GLN A 438 0.11 7.85 7.93
C GLN A 438 0.91 8.63 6.89
N ILE A 439 0.27 9.10 5.81
CA ILE A 439 0.86 10.01 4.82
C ILE A 439 0.20 11.38 4.94
N GLY A 440 1.01 12.44 5.05
CA GLY A 440 0.60 13.84 5.07
C GLY A 440 1.07 14.63 6.30
N PRO A 441 0.68 15.91 6.43
CA PRO A 441 -0.23 16.62 5.53
C PRO A 441 0.34 16.87 4.13
N CYS A 442 -0.47 16.58 3.10
CA CYS A 442 -0.20 16.83 1.68
C CYS A 442 -1.19 17.90 1.15
N GLU A 443 -0.73 18.80 0.27
CA GLU A 443 -1.59 19.84 -0.32
C GLU A 443 -2.09 19.44 -1.71
N GLY A 444 -3.40 19.33 -1.88
CA GLY A 444 -4.03 18.95 -3.15
C GLY A 444 -3.53 17.61 -3.71
N ILE A 445 -3.04 17.63 -4.95
CA ILE A 445 -2.70 16.42 -5.74
C ILE A 445 -1.55 15.60 -5.14
N ASP A 446 -0.67 16.24 -4.33
CA ASP A 446 0.39 15.59 -3.57
C ASP A 446 -0.10 14.36 -2.80
N MET A 447 -1.34 14.38 -2.29
CA MET A 447 -1.87 13.31 -1.45
C MET A 447 -1.88 11.96 -2.18
N GLY A 448 -2.37 11.94 -3.42
CA GLY A 448 -2.41 10.71 -4.22
C GLY A 448 -1.04 10.28 -4.70
N ASP A 449 -0.20 11.22 -5.15
CA ASP A 449 1.17 10.93 -5.60
C ASP A 449 2.03 10.34 -4.47
N HIS A 450 1.96 10.91 -3.26
CA HIS A 450 2.68 10.41 -2.08
C HIS A 450 2.13 9.05 -1.62
N LEU A 451 0.81 8.84 -1.56
CA LEU A 451 0.26 7.57 -1.10
C LEU A 451 0.50 6.42 -2.09
N TRP A 452 0.32 6.64 -3.39
CA TRP A 452 0.58 5.59 -4.40
C TRP A 452 2.06 5.15 -4.42
N VAL A 453 3.00 6.09 -4.25
CA VAL A 453 4.43 5.73 -4.14
C VAL A 453 4.75 5.12 -2.77
N ALA A 454 4.09 5.50 -1.68
CA ALA A 454 4.23 4.82 -0.39
C ALA A 454 3.73 3.36 -0.44
N ARG A 455 2.59 3.10 -1.11
CA ARG A 455 2.08 1.75 -1.41
C ARG A 455 3.08 0.96 -2.27
N PHE A 456 3.65 1.58 -3.32
CA PHE A 456 4.68 0.95 -4.15
C PHE A 456 5.90 0.53 -3.32
N ILE A 457 6.41 1.44 -2.46
CA ILE A 457 7.55 1.16 -1.58
C ILE A 457 7.20 0.01 -0.61
N LEU A 458 5.98 -0.06 -0.08
CA LEU A 458 5.55 -1.16 0.79
C LEU A 458 5.61 -2.52 0.07
N HIS A 459 4.98 -2.65 -1.11
CA HIS A 459 5.04 -3.90 -1.88
C HIS A 459 6.48 -4.29 -2.24
N ARG A 460 7.32 -3.32 -2.62
CA ARG A 460 8.74 -3.53 -2.93
C ARG A 460 9.58 -3.99 -1.73
N VAL A 461 9.27 -3.51 -0.52
CA VAL A 461 9.89 -3.98 0.73
C VAL A 461 9.40 -5.40 1.05
N CYS A 462 8.08 -5.62 1.03
CA CYS A 462 7.47 -6.93 1.27
C CYS A 462 8.01 -8.03 0.34
N GLU A 463 8.25 -7.73 -0.93
CA GLU A 463 8.85 -8.65 -1.90
C GLU A 463 10.26 -9.11 -1.49
N ASP A 464 11.11 -8.19 -1.00
CA ASP A 464 12.45 -8.55 -0.54
C ASP A 464 12.41 -9.43 0.73
N PHE A 465 11.45 -9.19 1.63
CA PHE A 465 11.18 -10.04 2.80
C PHE A 465 10.41 -11.34 2.50
N GLY A 466 9.77 -11.46 1.33
CA GLY A 466 9.02 -12.64 0.91
C GLY A 466 7.57 -12.71 1.35
N VAL A 467 6.99 -11.61 1.82
CA VAL A 467 5.59 -11.52 2.30
C VAL A 467 4.73 -10.71 1.33
N ILE A 468 3.42 -10.76 1.51
CA ILE A 468 2.45 -9.97 0.75
C ILE A 468 1.83 -8.92 1.68
N ALA A 469 1.74 -7.67 1.26
CA ALA A 469 0.86 -6.69 1.91
C ALA A 469 -0.47 -6.65 1.13
N THR A 470 -1.60 -6.83 1.83
CA THR A 470 -2.94 -6.65 1.27
C THR A 470 -3.60 -5.38 1.80
N PHE A 471 -4.31 -4.69 0.90
CA PHE A 471 -5.19 -3.55 1.21
C PHE A 471 -6.67 -3.94 1.17
N ASP A 472 -6.99 -5.24 1.15
CA ASP A 472 -8.38 -5.70 1.24
C ASP A 472 -9.03 -5.20 2.54
N PRO A 473 -10.23 -4.59 2.50
CA PRO A 473 -10.83 -3.97 3.68
C PRO A 473 -11.36 -4.94 4.74
N LYS A 474 -11.42 -6.25 4.46
CA LYS A 474 -11.81 -7.28 5.42
C LYS A 474 -11.09 -8.61 5.09
N PRO A 475 -9.76 -8.69 5.34
CA PRO A 475 -8.94 -9.79 4.86
C PRO A 475 -9.26 -11.12 5.54
N ILE A 476 -9.75 -11.08 6.79
CA ILE A 476 -10.26 -12.24 7.54
C ILE A 476 -11.71 -11.97 7.99
N PRO A 477 -12.68 -12.85 7.67
CA PRO A 477 -14.06 -12.73 8.14
C PRO A 477 -14.23 -12.83 9.66
N GLY A 478 -15.38 -12.34 10.16
CA GLY A 478 -15.75 -12.45 11.58
C GLY A 478 -15.06 -11.41 12.48
N ASN A 479 -14.73 -11.81 13.70
CA ASN A 479 -14.32 -10.94 14.82
C ASN A 479 -12.86 -10.44 14.78
N TRP A 480 -12.34 -10.20 13.57
CA TRP A 480 -11.07 -9.52 13.32
C TRP A 480 -11.33 -8.15 12.73
N ASN A 481 -10.46 -7.17 12.94
CA ASN A 481 -10.63 -5.85 12.33
C ASN A 481 -10.60 -5.93 10.80
N GLY A 482 -11.20 -4.93 10.16
CA GLY A 482 -10.96 -4.66 8.75
C GLY A 482 -9.87 -3.60 8.60
N ALA A 483 -9.52 -3.29 7.35
CA ALA A 483 -8.54 -2.28 6.98
C ALA A 483 -9.21 -1.05 6.32
N GLY A 484 -9.01 0.14 6.90
CA GLY A 484 -9.46 1.42 6.37
C GLY A 484 -8.37 2.24 5.66
N CYS A 485 -8.79 3.38 5.09
CA CYS A 485 -7.88 4.45 4.69
C CYS A 485 -8.41 5.82 5.17
N HIS A 486 -8.47 6.03 6.50
CA HIS A 486 -9.15 7.22 7.03
C HIS A 486 -8.51 8.50 6.49
N THR A 487 -9.35 9.42 6.02
CA THR A 487 -8.89 10.62 5.30
C THR A 487 -9.19 11.86 6.11
N ASN A 488 -8.14 12.40 6.72
CA ASN A 488 -8.14 13.69 7.40
C ASN A 488 -8.15 14.82 6.37
N PHE A 489 -9.04 15.80 6.49
CA PHE A 489 -9.20 16.90 5.53
C PHE A 489 -9.38 18.26 6.20
N SER A 490 -8.73 19.29 5.64
CA SER A 490 -8.95 20.69 6.00
C SER A 490 -8.70 21.66 4.84
N THR A 491 -9.40 22.80 4.82
CA THR A 491 -9.00 23.99 4.05
C THR A 491 -8.28 25.00 4.93
N LYS A 492 -7.69 26.04 4.33
CA LYS A 492 -7.16 27.20 5.06
C LYS A 492 -8.17 27.74 6.09
N ALA A 493 -9.42 27.95 5.68
CA ALA A 493 -10.47 28.48 6.55
C ALA A 493 -10.83 27.55 7.73
N MET A 494 -10.72 26.23 7.55
CA MET A 494 -10.92 25.27 8.65
C MET A 494 -9.77 25.30 9.66
N ARG A 495 -8.55 25.66 9.24
CA ARG A 495 -7.35 25.75 10.09
C ARG A 495 -7.19 27.10 10.80
N GLU A 496 -7.87 28.14 10.34
CA GLU A 496 -7.89 29.48 10.96
C GLU A 496 -8.85 29.55 12.18
N GLU A 497 -8.80 30.63 12.96
CA GLU A 497 -9.56 30.75 14.22
C GLU A 497 -11.08 30.63 14.00
N ASN A 498 -11.75 29.83 14.84
CA ASN A 498 -13.15 29.42 14.70
C ASN A 498 -13.48 28.60 13.44
N GLY A 499 -12.47 28.05 12.76
CA GLY A 499 -12.60 27.23 11.56
C GLY A 499 -13.47 25.96 11.70
N LEU A 500 -13.81 25.54 12.93
CA LEU A 500 -14.81 24.51 13.22
C LEU A 500 -16.15 24.77 12.52
N LYS A 501 -16.57 26.03 12.36
CA LYS A 501 -17.77 26.37 11.58
C LYS A 501 -17.70 25.81 10.16
N TYR A 502 -16.56 25.97 9.47
CA TYR A 502 -16.38 25.47 8.10
C TYR A 502 -16.25 23.94 8.05
N ILE A 503 -15.76 23.32 9.14
CA ILE A 503 -15.78 21.85 9.32
C ILE A 503 -17.23 21.35 9.38
N GLU A 504 -18.06 21.96 10.22
CA GLU A 504 -19.49 21.62 10.36
C GLU A 504 -20.25 21.84 9.04
N GLU A 505 -20.01 22.96 8.34
CA GLU A 505 -20.56 23.22 7.01
C GLU A 505 -20.15 22.19 5.95
N ALA A 506 -18.92 21.64 6.01
CA ALA A 506 -18.46 20.60 5.09
C ALA A 506 -19.08 19.22 5.42
N ILE A 507 -19.15 18.87 6.70
CA ILE A 507 -19.78 17.64 7.18
C ILE A 507 -21.26 17.60 6.78
N GLU A 508 -21.96 18.73 6.83
CA GLU A 508 -23.36 18.85 6.43
C GLU A 508 -23.58 18.92 4.90
N LYS A 509 -22.51 18.91 4.10
CA LYS A 509 -22.57 18.59 2.65
C LYS A 509 -22.31 17.10 2.43
N LEU A 510 -21.38 16.49 3.18
CA LEU A 510 -21.09 15.06 3.12
C LEU A 510 -22.27 14.19 3.56
N SER A 511 -23.07 14.65 4.53
CA SER A 511 -24.31 13.99 4.98
C SER A 511 -25.28 13.73 3.82
N LYS A 512 -25.40 14.70 2.91
CA LYS A 512 -26.30 14.69 1.75
C LYS A 512 -25.77 13.90 0.54
N ARG A 513 -24.51 13.44 0.56
CA ARG A 513 -23.88 12.68 -0.54
C ARG A 513 -23.24 11.36 -0.11
N HIS A 514 -23.68 10.77 1.01
CA HIS A 514 -23.07 9.55 1.55
C HIS A 514 -22.88 8.44 0.51
N GLN A 515 -23.91 8.12 -0.27
CA GLN A 515 -23.84 7.07 -1.29
C GLN A 515 -22.88 7.38 -2.46
N TYR A 516 -22.80 8.64 -2.89
CA TYR A 516 -21.79 9.07 -3.88
C TYR A 516 -20.36 8.87 -3.36
N HIS A 517 -20.12 9.21 -2.09
CA HIS A 517 -18.82 8.96 -1.46
C HIS A 517 -18.52 7.46 -1.32
N ILE A 518 -19.47 6.63 -0.87
CA ILE A 518 -19.28 5.16 -0.80
C ILE A 518 -18.88 4.59 -2.17
N ARG A 519 -19.50 5.04 -3.28
CA ARG A 519 -19.12 4.61 -4.63
C ARG A 519 -17.71 5.05 -5.07
N ALA A 520 -17.17 6.14 -4.52
CA ALA A 520 -15.81 6.60 -4.79
C ALA A 520 -14.76 6.03 -3.82
N TYR A 521 -15.19 5.27 -2.80
CA TYR A 521 -14.37 4.91 -1.63
C TYR A 521 -13.89 3.45 -1.61
N ASP A 522 -14.24 2.66 -2.62
CA ASP A 522 -13.48 1.48 -3.07
C ASP A 522 -13.59 1.31 -4.60
N PRO A 523 -12.65 0.59 -5.26
CA PRO A 523 -12.64 0.42 -6.72
C PRO A 523 -13.83 -0.38 -7.30
N LYS A 524 -14.64 -1.00 -6.44
CA LYS A 524 -15.80 -1.82 -6.81
C LYS A 524 -17.12 -1.14 -6.41
N GLY A 525 -17.09 0.19 -6.21
CA GLY A 525 -18.30 1.00 -6.04
C GLY A 525 -18.99 0.85 -4.67
N GLY A 526 -18.28 0.38 -3.65
CA GLY A 526 -18.80 0.12 -2.30
C GLY A 526 -18.91 -1.37 -1.95
N LEU A 527 -18.71 -2.27 -2.92
CA LEU A 527 -18.88 -3.72 -2.75
C LEU A 527 -17.78 -4.36 -1.88
N ASP A 528 -16.56 -3.82 -1.90
CA ASP A 528 -15.49 -4.30 -1.00
C ASP A 528 -15.71 -3.79 0.42
N ASN A 529 -15.98 -2.48 0.55
CA ASN A 529 -16.12 -1.79 1.81
C ASN A 529 -17.38 -2.23 2.60
N ALA A 530 -18.38 -2.79 1.91
CA ALA A 530 -19.54 -3.46 2.53
C ALA A 530 -19.16 -4.63 3.47
N ARG A 531 -17.99 -5.26 3.26
CA ARG A 531 -17.45 -6.31 4.14
C ARG A 531 -16.86 -5.74 5.44
N ARG A 532 -16.58 -4.43 5.48
CA ARG A 532 -15.94 -3.70 6.58
C ARG A 532 -16.93 -2.85 7.38
N LEU A 533 -17.63 -1.93 6.70
CA LEU A 533 -18.54 -0.95 7.28
C LEU A 533 -19.86 -1.58 7.75
N THR A 534 -19.78 -2.26 8.88
CA THR A 534 -20.87 -3.08 9.45
C THR A 534 -21.55 -2.43 10.65
N GLY A 535 -20.95 -1.39 11.25
CA GLY A 535 -21.33 -0.85 12.56
C GLY A 535 -20.67 -1.56 13.75
N PHE A 536 -19.87 -2.60 13.49
CA PHE A 536 -19.05 -3.29 14.49
C PHE A 536 -17.56 -2.94 14.31
N HIS A 537 -16.70 -3.37 15.24
CA HIS A 537 -15.23 -3.21 15.15
C HIS A 537 -14.77 -1.77 14.87
N GLU A 538 -15.35 -0.80 15.57
CA GLU A 538 -15.03 0.64 15.43
C GLU A 538 -15.28 1.22 14.02
N THR A 539 -16.19 0.63 13.25
CA THR A 539 -16.68 1.15 11.96
C THR A 539 -18.11 1.72 12.06
N SER A 540 -18.50 2.61 11.14
CA SER A 540 -19.93 2.90 10.92
C SER A 540 -20.60 1.80 10.08
N ASN A 541 -21.92 1.81 9.98
CA ASN A 541 -22.60 1.05 8.92
C ASN A 541 -22.34 1.70 7.54
N ILE A 542 -22.44 0.93 6.46
CA ILE A 542 -22.30 1.43 5.08
C ILE A 542 -23.52 2.21 4.58
N ASN A 543 -24.70 2.00 5.17
CA ASN A 543 -25.93 2.68 4.75
C ASN A 543 -26.13 4.04 5.42
N ASP A 544 -25.66 4.17 6.67
CA ASP A 544 -25.99 5.28 7.56
C ASP A 544 -24.83 6.29 7.68
N PHE A 545 -25.07 7.55 7.31
CA PHE A 545 -24.13 8.63 7.61
C PHE A 545 -24.26 9.07 9.07
N SER A 546 -23.11 9.23 9.74
CA SER A 546 -23.05 9.73 11.12
C SER A 546 -21.79 10.57 11.33
N ALA A 547 -21.88 11.57 12.21
CA ALA A 547 -20.75 12.43 12.58
C ALA A 547 -20.69 12.64 14.11
N GLY A 548 -19.50 12.83 14.67
CA GLY A 548 -19.38 13.17 16.10
C GLY A 548 -17.97 13.50 16.59
N VAL A 549 -17.90 14.27 17.68
CA VAL A 549 -16.63 14.61 18.35
C VAL A 549 -16.07 13.38 19.05
N ALA A 550 -14.86 12.98 18.67
CA ALA A 550 -14.12 11.83 19.18
C ALA A 550 -14.85 10.46 19.06
N ASN A 551 -15.94 10.36 18.30
CA ASN A 551 -16.65 9.11 18.08
C ASN A 551 -15.96 8.29 16.99
N ARG A 552 -15.41 7.12 17.34
CA ARG A 552 -14.80 6.20 16.35
C ARG A 552 -15.84 5.42 15.53
N GLY A 553 -17.02 5.15 16.09
CA GLY A 553 -18.12 4.46 15.36
C GLY A 553 -18.90 5.35 14.40
N ALA A 554 -18.56 6.64 14.30
CA ALA A 554 -19.16 7.56 13.35
C ALA A 554 -18.48 7.45 11.97
N SER A 555 -19.23 7.76 10.91
CA SER A 555 -18.69 7.87 9.55
C SER A 555 -17.67 9.01 9.43
N ILE A 556 -17.92 10.14 10.10
CA ILE A 556 -16.99 11.27 10.23
C ILE A 556 -16.65 11.50 11.71
N ARG A 557 -15.35 11.60 12.03
CA ARG A 557 -14.85 11.96 13.35
C ARG A 557 -14.34 13.41 13.35
N ILE A 558 -14.80 14.22 14.30
CA ILE A 558 -14.12 15.48 14.65
C ILE A 558 -13.14 15.15 15.79
N PRO A 559 -11.82 15.37 15.66
CA PRO A 559 -10.88 15.09 16.74
C PRO A 559 -11.20 15.89 18.01
N ARG A 560 -10.90 15.34 19.19
CA ARG A 560 -11.22 16.02 20.47
C ARG A 560 -10.58 17.40 20.57
N THR A 561 -9.30 17.50 20.19
CA THR A 561 -8.54 18.75 20.16
C THR A 561 -9.15 19.78 19.23
N VAL A 562 -9.62 19.38 18.03
CA VAL A 562 -10.31 20.26 17.08
C VAL A 562 -11.60 20.82 17.66
N GLY A 563 -12.37 20.01 18.39
CA GLY A 563 -13.57 20.45 19.11
C GLY A 563 -13.27 21.41 20.28
N GLN A 564 -12.07 21.34 20.87
CA GLN A 564 -11.64 22.22 21.96
C GLN A 564 -11.06 23.55 21.44
N GLU A 565 -10.18 23.49 20.44
CA GLU A 565 -9.54 24.66 19.81
C GLU A 565 -10.43 25.37 18.79
N LYS A 566 -11.54 24.73 18.39
CA LYS A 566 -12.51 25.21 17.38
C LYS A 566 -11.90 25.50 16.00
N LYS A 567 -10.86 24.77 15.63
CA LYS A 567 -10.15 24.83 14.33
C LYS A 567 -9.38 23.55 14.08
N GLY A 568 -9.00 23.30 12.83
CA GLY A 568 -8.16 22.17 12.41
C GLY A 568 -8.74 21.42 11.21
N TYR A 569 -9.15 20.17 11.43
CA TYR A 569 -9.55 19.22 10.38
C TYR A 569 -10.65 18.27 10.88
N PHE A 570 -11.30 17.55 9.96
CA PHE A 570 -12.11 16.38 10.28
C PHE A 570 -11.56 15.13 9.59
N GLU A 571 -12.00 13.96 10.03
CA GLU A 571 -11.56 12.65 9.57
C GLU A 571 -12.74 11.88 8.99
N ASP A 572 -12.67 11.56 7.70
CA ASP A 572 -13.61 10.65 7.06
C ASP A 572 -13.14 9.20 7.25
N ARG A 573 -13.91 8.42 8.03
CA ARG A 573 -13.55 7.04 8.39
C ARG A 573 -14.01 6.00 7.35
N ARG A 574 -14.80 6.44 6.37
CA ARG A 574 -15.45 5.57 5.39
C ARG A 574 -14.52 4.97 4.32
N PRO A 575 -13.42 5.59 3.83
CA PRO A 575 -12.63 5.00 2.75
C PRO A 575 -12.06 3.61 3.09
N SER A 576 -12.10 2.71 2.11
CA SER A 576 -11.51 1.38 2.16
C SER A 576 -9.98 1.45 2.11
N ALA A 577 -9.27 0.49 2.70
CA ALA A 577 -7.81 0.39 2.53
C ALA A 577 -7.38 0.33 1.05
N ASN A 578 -8.17 -0.27 0.15
CA ASN A 578 -7.89 -0.34 -1.29
C ASN A 578 -8.41 0.86 -2.13
N CYS A 579 -8.88 1.95 -1.51
CA CYS A 579 -9.38 3.11 -2.26
C CYS A 579 -8.27 3.77 -3.13
N ASP A 580 -8.63 4.37 -4.27
CA ASP A 580 -7.73 5.30 -4.95
C ASP A 580 -7.77 6.67 -4.22
N PRO A 581 -6.65 7.16 -3.65
CA PRO A 581 -6.60 8.49 -3.06
C PRO A 581 -7.01 9.61 -4.03
N PHE A 582 -6.83 9.48 -5.35
CA PHE A 582 -7.30 10.49 -6.30
C PHE A 582 -8.84 10.57 -6.31
N ALA A 583 -9.53 9.43 -6.30
CA ALA A 583 -10.99 9.37 -6.21
C ALA A 583 -11.52 9.93 -4.89
N VAL A 584 -10.92 9.52 -3.76
CA VAL A 584 -11.32 9.97 -2.42
C VAL A 584 -11.14 11.48 -2.26
N THR A 585 -9.96 11.99 -2.62
CA THR A 585 -9.65 13.42 -2.46
C THR A 585 -10.44 14.29 -3.44
N GLU A 586 -10.66 13.85 -4.69
CA GLU A 586 -11.53 14.55 -5.64
C GLU A 586 -12.97 14.65 -5.12
N ALA A 587 -13.56 13.53 -4.67
CA ALA A 587 -14.93 13.51 -4.13
C ALA A 587 -15.09 14.44 -2.92
N LEU A 588 -14.10 14.51 -2.02
CA LEU A 588 -14.08 15.46 -0.91
C LEU A 588 -14.10 16.92 -1.39
N ILE A 589 -13.30 17.30 -2.40
CA ILE A 589 -13.33 18.67 -2.95
C ILE A 589 -14.68 18.99 -3.61
N ARG A 590 -15.19 18.08 -4.44
CA ARG A 590 -16.45 18.29 -5.19
C ARG A 590 -17.63 18.55 -4.25
N THR A 591 -17.77 17.74 -3.20
CA THR A 591 -18.85 17.89 -2.22
C THR A 591 -18.61 19.05 -1.27
N CYS A 592 -17.42 19.18 -0.67
CA CYS A 592 -17.18 20.16 0.39
C CYS A 592 -17.02 21.59 -0.12
N LEU A 593 -16.32 21.77 -1.26
CA LEU A 593 -15.86 23.10 -1.73
C LEU A 593 -16.56 23.56 -3.01
N LEU A 594 -16.80 22.66 -3.97
CA LEU A 594 -17.51 23.00 -5.22
C LEU A 594 -19.04 22.94 -5.06
N ASN A 595 -19.53 22.34 -3.97
CA ASN A 595 -20.95 22.22 -3.61
C ASN A 595 -21.78 21.42 -4.64
N GLU A 596 -21.14 20.50 -5.36
CA GLU A 596 -21.83 19.58 -6.26
C GLU A 596 -22.84 18.71 -5.50
N THR A 597 -23.95 18.36 -6.14
CA THR A 597 -25.01 17.49 -5.61
C THR A 597 -25.42 16.42 -6.64
N GLY A 598 -26.20 15.43 -6.20
CA GLY A 598 -26.59 14.28 -7.05
C GLY A 598 -25.56 13.16 -7.08
N ASP A 599 -25.72 12.25 -8.04
CA ASP A 599 -25.00 10.97 -8.08
C ASP A 599 -23.73 10.95 -8.96
N GLU A 600 -23.59 11.91 -9.87
CA GLU A 600 -22.49 11.98 -10.85
C GLU A 600 -21.60 13.22 -10.62
N PRO A 601 -20.31 13.20 -11.05
CA PRO A 601 -19.42 14.35 -10.98
C PRO A 601 -19.71 15.36 -12.09
N PHE A 602 -19.73 16.66 -11.75
CA PHE A 602 -19.97 17.72 -12.73
C PHE A 602 -18.78 17.90 -13.71
N GLN A 603 -19.10 18.12 -14.99
CA GLN A 603 -18.10 18.35 -16.04
C GLN A 603 -17.79 19.84 -16.22
N TYR A 604 -16.69 20.28 -15.61
CA TYR A 604 -16.15 21.63 -15.82
C TYR A 604 -15.42 21.75 -17.15
N LYS A 605 -15.60 22.90 -17.81
CA LYS A 605 -14.79 23.32 -18.97
C LYS A 605 -13.35 23.61 -18.53
N ASN A 606 -12.41 23.44 -19.47
CA ASN A 606 -11.07 24.02 -19.39
C ASN A 606 -11.12 25.52 -19.74
#